data_AF-A0A968CH10-F1
#
_entry.id   AF-A0A968CH10-F1
#
_cell.length_a   1.000
_cell.length_b   1.000
_cell.length_c   1.000
_cell.angle_alpha   90.00
_cell.angle_beta   90.00
_cell.angle_gamma   90.00
#
_symmetry.space_group_name_H-M   'P 1'
#
loop_
_entity.id
_entity.type
_entity.pdbx_description
1 polymer ?
#
loop_
_entity_poly.entity_id
_entity_poly.type
_entity_poly.pdbx_seq_one_letter_code
_entity_poly.pdbx_strand_id
1 'polypeptide(L)'
;MPVSAAYTYDLGIEQSGIFFSKSRLIAGEDIRIYARIRNHGAEDTAAFVTFYKSNELIGDSQVVTVRSGGLDDEVYVDFVVPQGSFNIRAEIRGQDPGDENPANDVALTTLFFPELDDDRDGIPNQDDNCPEVSNPNQEDSDGDGIGNACDSDDDNDGWDDAKEQNEGTSPTNPDTDGDGSKDSSDDYPLDPTRQVTPPPAEETTTEEIIPPSEPKPTEEPTEEAEEMIGEEITEAGEEIEEEEEATVEEVSGLANLQISPRASFSFKRITWNQYEFQALGALRRNNRYEWDFGDGETSNQEKVVHTFKKSGEYIVTLKVIDLTGNIDQDEVEVSISFFNFENWKLKALLGAILAGTVIVLIFLGRMSQKKLLEEQKK
;
A
#
# COMPACT_ATOMS: atom_id res chain seq x y z
N MET A 1 -5.67 44.42 28.97
CA MET A 1 -5.98 42.99 29.20
C MET A 1 -4.73 42.19 28.85
N PRO A 2 -4.33 41.16 29.60
CA PRO A 2 -3.57 40.08 28.98
C PRO A 2 -4.44 39.45 27.88
N VAL A 3 -3.84 39.03 26.78
CA VAL A 3 -4.53 38.15 25.82
C VAL A 3 -4.64 36.79 26.49
N SER A 4 -5.82 36.17 26.49
CA SER A 4 -5.91 34.76 26.92
C SER A 4 -5.09 33.93 25.97
N ALA A 5 -4.28 33.00 26.47
CA ALA A 5 -3.92 31.85 25.64
C ALA A 5 -5.24 31.21 25.18
N ALA A 6 -5.32 30.86 23.91
CA ALA A 6 -6.36 29.95 23.45
C ALA A 6 -5.97 28.55 23.94
N TYR A 7 -6.90 27.84 24.54
CA TYR A 7 -6.76 26.41 24.79
C TYR A 7 -7.04 25.72 23.46
N THR A 8 -5.98 25.36 22.74
CA THR A 8 -6.06 24.74 21.41
C THR A 8 -5.73 23.26 21.51
N TYR A 9 -6.53 22.46 20.84
CA TYR A 9 -6.43 21.00 20.78
C TYR A 9 -6.41 20.67 19.29
N ASP A 10 -5.29 20.10 18.84
CA ASP A 10 -5.02 19.82 17.42
C ASP A 10 -4.08 18.60 17.41
N LEU A 11 -4.60 17.43 17.03
CA LEU A 11 -3.80 16.22 16.82
C LEU A 11 -3.75 15.90 15.32
N GLY A 12 -2.55 16.00 14.76
CA GLY A 12 -2.29 15.76 13.35
C GLY A 12 -1.61 14.43 13.09
N ILE A 13 -1.96 13.80 11.96
CA ILE A 13 -1.22 12.70 11.37
C ILE A 13 -0.78 13.06 9.95
N GLU A 14 0.50 12.90 9.65
CA GLU A 14 1.05 13.10 8.30
C GLU A 14 0.96 11.80 7.49
N GLN A 15 0.86 11.90 6.16
CA GLN A 15 0.98 10.73 5.26
C GLN A 15 2.33 9.99 5.45
N SER A 16 3.41 10.75 5.72
CA SER A 16 4.74 10.27 6.10
C SER A 16 4.82 9.66 7.51
N GLY A 17 3.78 9.83 8.32
CA GLY A 17 3.64 9.24 9.65
C GLY A 17 3.09 7.81 9.65
N ILE A 18 2.59 7.31 8.52
CA ILE A 18 2.17 5.90 8.36
C ILE A 18 3.33 5.09 7.76
N PHE A 19 3.75 4.02 8.44
CA PHE A 19 4.83 3.14 7.97
C PHE A 19 4.63 1.69 8.45
N PHE A 20 5.45 0.76 7.96
CA PHE A 20 5.34 -0.67 8.26
C PHE A 20 6.55 -1.18 9.08
N SER A 21 6.40 -2.34 9.73
CA SER A 21 7.51 -3.03 10.42
C SER A 21 8.60 -3.59 9.48
N LYS A 22 8.28 -3.76 8.20
CA LYS A 22 9.17 -4.29 7.16
C LYS A 22 9.17 -3.34 5.96
N SER A 23 10.31 -3.24 5.27
CA SER A 23 10.48 -2.38 4.08
C SER A 23 10.10 -3.09 2.79
N ARG A 24 10.31 -4.40 2.73
CA ARG A 24 9.67 -5.31 1.77
C ARG A 24 8.26 -5.65 2.30
N LEU A 25 7.33 -5.93 1.40
CA LEU A 25 5.95 -6.30 1.73
C LEU A 25 5.61 -7.55 0.94
N ILE A 26 5.68 -8.71 1.57
CA ILE A 26 5.42 -10.00 0.92
C ILE A 26 3.96 -10.41 1.18
N ALA A 27 3.25 -10.91 0.17
CA ALA A 27 1.84 -11.25 0.30
C ALA A 27 1.61 -12.42 1.27
N GLY A 28 0.60 -12.32 2.14
CA GLY A 28 0.34 -13.30 3.21
C GLY A 28 1.18 -13.08 4.47
N GLU A 29 2.18 -12.20 4.44
CA GLU A 29 3.09 -11.95 5.56
C GLU A 29 2.41 -11.20 6.72
N ASP A 30 2.67 -11.65 7.96
CA ASP A 30 2.32 -10.93 9.19
C ASP A 30 3.29 -9.74 9.42
N ILE A 31 2.74 -8.53 9.44
CA ILE A 31 3.47 -7.28 9.68
C ILE A 31 2.73 -6.38 10.68
N ARG A 32 3.33 -5.24 11.03
CA ARG A 32 2.66 -4.14 11.73
C ARG A 32 2.57 -2.90 10.86
N ILE A 33 1.43 -2.23 10.96
CA ILE A 33 1.24 -0.86 10.51
C ILE A 33 1.43 0.04 11.72
N TYR A 34 2.23 1.09 11.57
CA TYR A 34 2.42 2.15 12.57
C TYR A 34 1.79 3.46 12.08
N ALA A 35 1.32 4.27 13.02
CA ALA A 35 0.96 5.67 12.81
C ALA A 35 1.66 6.54 13.87
N ARG A 36 2.33 7.60 13.40
CA ARG A 36 2.92 8.65 14.24
C ARG A 36 2.00 9.86 14.32
N ILE A 37 1.58 10.23 15.52
CA ILE A 37 0.63 11.32 15.80
C ILE A 37 1.38 12.46 16.48
N ARG A 38 1.19 13.69 16.00
CA ARG A 38 1.76 14.92 16.56
C ARG A 38 0.68 15.78 17.21
N ASN A 39 1.00 16.38 18.35
CA ASN A 39 0.18 17.43 18.94
C ASN A 39 0.66 18.81 18.42
N HIS A 40 -0.20 19.48 17.66
CA HIS A 40 0.00 20.85 17.19
C HIS A 40 -0.71 21.88 18.11
N GLY A 41 -1.55 21.40 19.02
CA GLY A 41 -2.26 22.20 20.02
C GLY A 41 -1.37 22.71 21.15
N ALA A 42 -1.96 23.52 22.02
CA ALA A 42 -1.30 24.11 23.18
C ALA A 42 -1.39 23.25 24.45
N GLU A 43 -2.29 22.26 24.50
CA GLU A 43 -2.58 21.43 25.67
C GLU A 43 -2.36 19.93 25.40
N ASP A 44 -2.07 19.15 26.45
CA ASP A 44 -1.92 17.68 26.36
C ASP A 44 -3.27 17.04 25.96
N THR A 45 -3.27 16.22 24.91
CA THR A 45 -4.49 15.68 24.28
C THR A 45 -4.41 14.15 24.13
N ALA A 46 -5.56 13.47 24.25
CA ALA A 46 -5.70 12.04 24.04
C ALA A 46 -6.83 11.73 23.04
N ALA A 47 -6.66 10.67 22.26
CA ALA A 47 -7.58 10.29 21.20
C ALA A 47 -7.53 8.79 20.90
N PHE A 48 -8.42 8.34 20.02
CA PHE A 48 -8.40 7.02 19.41
C PHE A 48 -7.89 7.10 17.97
N VAL A 49 -6.99 6.23 17.58
CA VAL A 49 -6.47 6.11 16.21
C VAL A 49 -6.99 4.82 15.60
N THR A 50 -7.57 4.91 14.41
CA THR A 50 -8.25 3.80 13.74
C THR A 50 -7.65 3.59 12.35
N PHE A 51 -7.24 2.36 12.04
CA PHE A 51 -6.62 1.99 10.78
C PHE A 51 -7.64 1.34 9.83
N TYR A 52 -7.53 1.60 8.53
CA TYR A 52 -8.36 0.97 7.49
C TYR A 52 -7.54 0.60 6.26
N LYS A 53 -7.94 -0.50 5.60
CA LYS A 53 -7.52 -0.87 4.25
C LYS A 53 -8.70 -0.58 3.32
N SER A 54 -8.60 0.45 2.49
CA SER A 54 -9.77 1.04 1.81
C SER A 54 -10.86 1.40 2.84
N ASN A 55 -12.03 0.75 2.80
CA ASN A 55 -13.12 0.93 3.77
C ASN A 55 -13.24 -0.20 4.81
N GLU A 56 -12.33 -1.19 4.81
CA GLU A 56 -12.28 -2.27 5.79
C GLU A 56 -11.47 -1.84 7.03
N LEU A 57 -12.06 -1.98 8.22
CA LEU A 57 -11.43 -1.70 9.51
C LEU A 57 -10.31 -2.71 9.79
N ILE A 58 -9.11 -2.23 10.15
CA ILE A 58 -7.98 -3.06 10.57
C ILE A 58 -7.90 -3.02 12.11
N GLY A 59 -8.28 -4.13 12.74
CA GLY A 59 -8.17 -4.33 14.20
C GLY A 59 -9.02 -3.36 15.04
N ASP A 60 -8.66 -3.25 16.32
CA ASP A 60 -9.28 -2.34 17.28
C ASP A 60 -8.62 -0.95 17.27
N SER A 61 -9.39 0.11 17.51
CA SER A 61 -8.88 1.47 17.64
C SER A 61 -7.91 1.62 18.83
N GLN A 62 -6.72 2.16 18.58
CA GLN A 62 -5.66 2.32 19.58
C GLN A 62 -5.79 3.65 20.32
N VAL A 63 -5.49 3.68 21.63
CA VAL A 63 -5.46 4.93 22.40
C VAL A 63 -4.08 5.58 22.29
N VAL A 64 -4.04 6.87 21.98
CA VAL A 64 -2.83 7.70 21.93
C VAL A 64 -2.93 8.86 22.95
N THR A 65 -1.81 9.36 23.48
CA THR A 65 -1.83 10.52 24.40
C THR A 65 -0.58 11.39 24.22
N VAL A 66 -0.71 12.42 23.39
CA VAL A 66 0.42 13.22 22.89
C VAL A 66 0.50 14.55 23.63
N ARG A 67 1.70 14.86 24.14
CA ARG A 67 1.93 16.09 24.92
C ARG A 67 2.12 17.32 24.05
N SER A 68 1.61 18.45 24.52
CA SER A 68 1.84 19.77 23.92
C SER A 68 3.34 20.09 23.87
N GLY A 69 3.85 20.43 22.68
CA GLY A 69 5.28 20.67 22.45
C GLY A 69 6.20 19.48 22.78
N GLY A 70 5.64 18.27 22.86
CA GLY A 70 6.37 17.04 23.14
C GLY A 70 7.10 16.47 21.92
N LEU A 71 7.47 15.18 22.04
CA LEU A 71 7.72 14.35 20.87
C LEU A 71 6.39 13.77 20.37
N ASP A 72 6.36 13.41 19.09
CA ASP A 72 5.28 12.63 18.50
C ASP A 72 5.15 11.27 19.20
N ASP A 73 3.94 10.71 19.26
CA ASP A 73 3.65 9.38 19.84
C ASP A 73 3.31 8.37 18.73
N GLU A 74 3.47 7.08 18.99
CA GLU A 74 3.31 6.03 17.98
C GLU A 74 2.39 4.89 18.44
N VAL A 75 1.39 4.60 17.60
CA VAL A 75 0.46 3.47 17.76
C VAL A 75 0.60 2.50 16.61
N TYR A 76 0.21 1.24 16.80
CA TYR A 76 0.30 0.22 15.77
C TYR A 76 -0.89 -0.75 15.78
N VAL A 77 -1.06 -1.45 14.66
CA VAL A 77 -1.94 -2.62 14.54
C VAL A 77 -1.23 -3.73 13.77
N ASP A 78 -1.44 -4.98 14.16
CA ASP A 78 -0.99 -6.16 13.41
C ASP A 78 -1.83 -6.31 12.12
N PHE A 79 -1.20 -6.69 11.00
CA PHE A 79 -1.82 -6.69 9.67
C PHE A 79 -1.20 -7.79 8.79
N VAL A 80 -2.05 -8.56 8.10
CA VAL A 80 -1.63 -9.51 7.06
C VAL A 80 -1.61 -8.81 5.71
N VAL A 81 -0.49 -8.86 5.01
CA VAL A 81 -0.33 -8.24 3.68
C VAL A 81 -1.24 -8.96 2.65
N PRO A 82 -2.09 -8.26 1.88
CA PRO A 82 -2.91 -8.88 0.83
C PRO A 82 -2.08 -9.17 -0.44
N GLN A 83 -2.49 -10.15 -1.26
CA GLN A 83 -1.92 -10.38 -2.62
C GLN A 83 -2.24 -9.28 -3.64
N GLY A 84 -3.08 -8.29 -3.28
CA GLY A 84 -3.48 -7.19 -4.16
C GLY A 84 -2.92 -5.84 -3.70
N SER A 85 -2.67 -4.93 -4.65
CA SER A 85 -2.20 -3.58 -4.33
C SER A 85 -3.16 -2.85 -3.38
N PHE A 86 -2.64 -2.24 -2.31
CA PHE A 86 -3.45 -1.72 -1.20
C PHE A 86 -2.95 -0.37 -0.69
N ASN A 87 -3.78 0.35 0.06
CA ASN A 87 -3.40 1.57 0.76
C ASN A 87 -4.02 1.59 2.16
N ILE A 88 -3.33 2.27 3.07
CA ILE A 88 -3.73 2.41 4.47
C ILE A 88 -4.28 3.82 4.69
N ARG A 89 -5.43 3.90 5.36
CA ARG A 89 -5.92 5.12 6.02
C ARG A 89 -5.67 4.97 7.52
N ALA A 90 -5.18 6.02 8.17
CA ALA A 90 -5.20 6.15 9.61
C ALA A 90 -5.96 7.43 9.99
N GLU A 91 -6.85 7.32 10.96
CA GLU A 91 -7.84 8.34 11.31
C GLU A 91 -7.89 8.53 12.82
N ILE A 92 -7.77 9.77 13.27
CA ILE A 92 -7.89 10.20 14.66
C ILE A 92 -9.37 10.49 14.95
N ARG A 93 -9.87 10.00 16.10
CA ARG A 93 -11.27 10.13 16.53
C ARG A 93 -11.39 10.30 18.04
N GLY A 94 -12.51 10.87 18.46
CA GLY A 94 -12.89 10.91 19.88
C GLY A 94 -12.10 11.90 20.73
N GLN A 95 -11.53 12.95 20.12
CA GLN A 95 -10.93 14.07 20.83
C GLN A 95 -11.98 14.80 21.70
N ASP A 96 -11.72 14.96 23.00
CA ASP A 96 -12.52 15.77 23.92
C ASP A 96 -11.59 16.57 24.87
N PRO A 97 -11.61 17.92 24.85
CA PRO A 97 -12.41 18.77 23.97
C PRO A 97 -12.02 18.66 22.49
N GLY A 98 -12.96 19.03 21.61
CA GLY A 98 -12.85 18.80 20.17
C GLY A 98 -11.80 19.65 19.44
N ASP A 99 -11.29 19.06 18.36
CA ASP A 99 -10.19 19.53 17.51
C ASP A 99 -10.44 20.88 16.80
N GLU A 100 -9.39 21.70 16.63
CA GLU A 100 -9.44 23.01 15.95
C GLU A 100 -9.21 22.92 14.42
N ASN A 101 -8.55 21.87 13.93
CA ASN A 101 -8.09 21.67 12.56
C ASN A 101 -8.36 20.24 12.01
N PRO A 102 -9.61 19.74 11.96
CA PRO A 102 -9.94 18.35 11.60
C PRO A 102 -9.69 17.96 10.12
N ALA A 103 -8.86 18.74 9.41
CA ALA A 103 -8.27 18.40 8.13
C ALA A 103 -6.92 17.66 8.26
N ASN A 104 -6.33 17.56 9.45
CA ASN A 104 -5.13 16.75 9.73
C ASN A 104 -5.39 15.48 10.59
N ASP A 105 -6.63 15.28 11.08
CA ASP A 105 -7.08 14.04 11.74
C ASP A 105 -6.91 12.78 10.85
N VAL A 106 -6.77 12.93 9.53
CA VAL A 106 -6.78 11.83 8.55
C VAL A 106 -5.55 11.81 7.66
N ALA A 107 -4.83 10.69 7.65
CA ALA A 107 -3.75 10.41 6.71
C ALA A 107 -4.09 9.20 5.82
N LEU A 108 -3.68 9.26 4.55
CA LEU A 108 -3.90 8.22 3.55
C LEU A 108 -2.61 7.96 2.76
N THR A 109 -2.15 6.73 2.70
CA THR A 109 -0.88 6.39 2.01
C THR A 109 -0.99 6.48 0.49
N THR A 110 0.18 6.40 -0.17
CA THR A 110 0.28 5.91 -1.55
C THR A 110 -0.31 4.51 -1.68
N LEU A 111 -0.53 4.07 -2.91
CA LEU A 111 -0.78 2.65 -3.18
C LEU A 111 0.54 1.89 -3.02
N PHE A 112 0.52 0.78 -2.31
CA PHE A 112 1.61 -0.18 -2.19
C PHE A 112 1.33 -1.39 -3.08
N PHE A 113 2.39 -1.95 -3.62
CA PHE A 113 2.37 -3.17 -4.43
C PHE A 113 3.18 -4.21 -3.66
N PRO A 114 2.52 -5.16 -2.98
CA PRO A 114 3.23 -6.25 -2.34
C PRO A 114 3.75 -7.23 -3.39
N GLU A 115 4.85 -7.89 -3.05
CA GLU A 115 5.43 -8.97 -3.83
C GLU A 115 4.65 -10.26 -3.58
N LEU A 116 4.59 -11.13 -4.58
CA LEU A 116 3.90 -12.42 -4.46
C LEU A 116 4.82 -13.46 -3.82
N ASP A 117 4.19 -14.32 -3.04
CA ASP A 117 4.69 -15.47 -2.30
C ASP A 117 3.49 -16.44 -2.30
N ASP A 118 3.56 -17.47 -3.14
CA ASP A 118 2.41 -18.34 -3.44
C ASP A 118 2.32 -19.58 -2.53
N ASP A 119 3.43 -20.05 -1.96
CA ASP A 119 3.46 -21.18 -1.02
C ASP A 119 3.58 -20.76 0.47
N ARG A 120 4.06 -19.55 0.76
CA ARG A 120 4.16 -18.88 2.07
C ARG A 120 5.32 -19.33 2.95
N ASP A 121 6.46 -19.59 2.34
CA ASP A 121 7.73 -19.84 3.02
C ASP A 121 8.37 -18.55 3.59
N GLY A 122 8.11 -17.39 2.97
CA GLY A 122 8.64 -16.07 3.33
C GLY A 122 9.65 -15.45 2.35
N ILE A 123 9.98 -16.14 1.26
CA ILE A 123 10.71 -15.66 0.08
C ILE A 123 9.67 -15.37 -1.03
N PRO A 124 9.76 -14.23 -1.75
CA PRO A 124 8.82 -13.95 -2.83
C PRO A 124 9.26 -14.62 -4.15
N ASN A 125 8.30 -15.06 -4.99
CA ASN A 125 8.48 -15.88 -6.21
C ASN A 125 9.57 -15.42 -7.22
N GLN A 126 10.09 -14.19 -7.10
CA GLN A 126 11.12 -13.61 -7.97
C GLN A 126 12.55 -13.75 -7.43
N ASP A 127 12.70 -14.11 -6.14
CA ASP A 127 13.95 -14.35 -5.42
C ASP A 127 14.07 -15.83 -4.98
N ASP A 128 13.08 -16.64 -5.34
CA ASP A 128 12.83 -17.99 -4.82
C ASP A 128 13.21 -19.08 -5.83
N ASN A 129 13.97 -20.09 -5.40
CA ASN A 129 14.37 -21.23 -6.21
C ASN A 129 13.35 -22.39 -6.27
N CYS A 130 12.27 -22.35 -5.46
CA CYS A 130 11.12 -23.27 -5.55
C CYS A 130 9.74 -22.59 -5.38
N PRO A 131 9.28 -21.70 -6.29
CA PRO A 131 8.05 -20.88 -6.14
C PRO A 131 6.67 -21.56 -5.96
N GLU A 132 6.61 -22.87 -5.79
CA GLU A 132 5.40 -23.64 -5.43
C GLU A 132 5.65 -24.64 -4.27
N VAL A 133 6.85 -24.72 -3.68
CA VAL A 133 7.28 -25.77 -2.73
C VAL A 133 8.18 -25.26 -1.58
N SER A 134 7.56 -24.53 -0.65
CA SER A 134 8.12 -23.87 0.53
C SER A 134 9.43 -24.46 1.11
N ASN A 135 10.54 -23.74 0.91
CA ASN A 135 11.89 -24.09 1.35
C ASN A 135 12.66 -22.88 1.92
N PRO A 136 12.35 -22.41 3.17
CA PRO A 136 12.88 -21.13 3.71
C PRO A 136 14.39 -21.04 3.93
N ASN A 137 15.10 -22.13 3.66
CA ASN A 137 16.55 -22.25 3.65
C ASN A 137 17.16 -21.95 2.26
N GLN A 138 16.38 -22.06 1.18
CA GLN A 138 16.81 -21.87 -0.22
C GLN A 138 18.09 -22.66 -0.51
N GLU A 139 18.07 -23.95 -0.15
CA GLU A 139 19.13 -24.90 -0.49
C GLU A 139 19.06 -25.23 -1.99
N ASP A 140 20.24 -25.23 -2.60
CA ASP A 140 20.57 -25.43 -4.01
C ASP A 140 21.98 -26.04 -3.98
N SER A 141 22.11 -27.34 -4.24
CA SER A 141 23.33 -28.11 -3.95
C SER A 141 24.31 -28.17 -5.11
N ASP A 142 23.82 -28.08 -6.36
CA ASP A 142 24.66 -28.12 -7.57
C ASP A 142 24.94 -26.72 -8.16
N GLY A 143 24.05 -25.74 -7.93
CA GLY A 143 24.12 -24.37 -8.43
C GLY A 143 23.39 -24.10 -9.76
N ASP A 144 22.45 -24.97 -10.17
CA ASP A 144 21.59 -24.80 -11.35
C ASP A 144 20.61 -23.61 -11.19
N GLY A 145 20.06 -23.43 -9.99
CA GLY A 145 19.07 -22.40 -9.65
C GLY A 145 17.65 -22.93 -9.40
N ILE A 146 17.42 -24.24 -9.53
CA ILE A 146 16.30 -24.96 -8.91
C ILE A 146 16.71 -25.36 -7.48
N GLY A 147 15.77 -25.33 -6.52
CA GLY A 147 16.07 -25.71 -5.13
C GLY A 147 15.84 -27.18 -4.82
N ASN A 148 16.54 -27.70 -3.80
CA ASN A 148 16.45 -29.09 -3.29
C ASN A 148 15.05 -29.53 -2.79
N ALA A 149 14.04 -28.66 -2.84
CA ALA A 149 12.65 -29.00 -2.52
C ALA A 149 11.80 -29.27 -3.77
N CYS A 150 12.28 -28.92 -4.96
CA CYS A 150 11.55 -28.98 -6.22
C CYS A 150 12.37 -29.48 -7.42
N ASP A 151 13.69 -29.70 -7.27
CA ASP A 151 14.46 -30.55 -8.18
C ASP A 151 14.10 -32.04 -7.99
N SER A 152 14.83 -32.91 -8.67
CA SER A 152 14.72 -34.36 -8.69
C SER A 152 16.06 -35.07 -8.95
N ASP A 153 17.17 -34.33 -9.07
CA ASP A 153 18.56 -34.79 -9.22
C ASP A 153 19.43 -33.77 -8.44
N ASP A 154 19.24 -33.70 -7.11
CA ASP A 154 19.67 -32.65 -6.15
C ASP A 154 21.16 -32.20 -6.22
N ASP A 155 22.03 -32.94 -6.92
CA ASP A 155 23.45 -32.62 -7.14
C ASP A 155 23.95 -32.78 -8.61
N ASN A 156 23.00 -32.97 -9.54
CA ASN A 156 23.20 -33.23 -10.97
C ASN A 156 24.20 -34.37 -11.26
N ASP A 157 24.17 -35.44 -10.46
CA ASP A 157 24.82 -36.73 -10.71
C ASP A 157 24.29 -37.42 -11.98
N GLY A 158 22.99 -37.33 -12.23
CA GLY A 158 22.32 -38.10 -13.29
C GLY A 158 21.58 -39.33 -12.74
N TRP A 159 21.43 -39.45 -11.43
CA TRP A 159 20.50 -40.34 -10.74
C TRP A 159 19.48 -39.49 -9.98
N ASP A 160 18.20 -39.82 -10.10
CA ASP A 160 17.17 -39.11 -9.35
C ASP A 160 17.22 -39.43 -7.84
N ASP A 161 16.87 -38.48 -6.95
CA ASP A 161 16.92 -38.69 -5.48
C ASP A 161 16.07 -39.89 -5.02
N ALA A 162 15.03 -40.23 -5.78
CA ALA A 162 14.24 -41.44 -5.56
C ALA A 162 15.03 -42.72 -5.85
N LYS A 163 15.86 -42.75 -6.90
CA LYS A 163 16.78 -43.86 -7.20
C LYS A 163 17.91 -43.94 -6.18
N GLU A 164 18.52 -42.82 -5.83
CA GLU A 164 19.56 -42.76 -4.81
C GLU A 164 19.09 -43.26 -3.45
N GLN A 165 17.89 -42.87 -3.03
CA GLN A 165 17.24 -43.40 -1.82
C GLN A 165 17.06 -44.94 -1.86
N ASN A 166 17.01 -45.56 -3.05
CA ASN A 166 16.96 -47.02 -3.20
C ASN A 166 18.34 -47.68 -3.16
N GLU A 167 19.39 -47.06 -3.73
CA GLU A 167 20.76 -47.61 -3.73
C GLU A 167 21.53 -47.29 -2.42
N GLY A 168 21.16 -46.20 -1.74
CA GLY A 168 21.69 -45.77 -0.44
C GLY A 168 22.68 -44.60 -0.48
N THR A 169 22.77 -43.89 -1.60
CA THR A 169 23.62 -42.71 -1.81
C THR A 169 23.00 -41.44 -1.21
N SER A 170 23.61 -40.28 -1.45
CA SER A 170 23.34 -39.01 -0.77
C SER A 170 23.01 -37.90 -1.79
N PRO A 171 21.72 -37.58 -2.02
CA PRO A 171 21.32 -36.71 -3.13
C PRO A 171 21.92 -35.31 -3.21
N THR A 172 22.46 -34.81 -2.11
CA THR A 172 23.08 -33.49 -2.04
C THR A 172 24.61 -33.55 -2.21
N ASN A 173 25.18 -34.65 -2.74
CA ASN A 173 26.63 -34.89 -2.81
C ASN A 173 26.99 -35.98 -3.87
N PRO A 174 27.55 -35.60 -5.05
CA PRO A 174 27.53 -36.43 -6.26
C PRO A 174 28.64 -37.51 -6.34
N ASP A 175 29.20 -37.87 -5.19
CA ASP A 175 30.32 -38.81 -4.96
C ASP A 175 30.22 -39.19 -3.46
N THR A 176 29.29 -40.09 -3.13
CA THR A 176 28.84 -40.35 -1.75
C THR A 176 29.96 -40.82 -0.84
N ASP A 177 30.91 -41.60 -1.38
CA ASP A 177 32.01 -42.15 -0.59
C ASP A 177 33.35 -41.39 -0.70
N GLY A 178 33.47 -40.48 -1.69
CA GLY A 178 34.57 -39.54 -1.85
C GLY A 178 35.80 -40.11 -2.56
N ASP A 179 35.64 -41.14 -3.40
CA ASP A 179 36.75 -41.75 -4.14
C ASP A 179 37.14 -41.00 -5.43
N GLY A 180 36.29 -40.09 -5.90
CA GLY A 180 36.48 -39.28 -7.11
C GLY A 180 35.69 -39.77 -8.33
N SER A 181 34.79 -40.74 -8.14
CA SER A 181 33.84 -41.24 -9.13
C SER A 181 32.47 -40.64 -8.84
N LYS A 182 31.72 -40.22 -9.87
CA LYS A 182 30.31 -39.84 -9.67
C LYS A 182 29.49 -41.08 -9.32
N ASP A 183 28.54 -40.97 -8.38
CA ASP A 183 27.70 -42.11 -7.95
C ASP A 183 26.98 -42.75 -9.15
N SER A 184 26.59 -41.94 -10.14
CA SER A 184 25.97 -42.40 -11.38
C SER A 184 26.82 -43.33 -12.23
N SER A 185 28.13 -43.27 -12.02
CA SER A 185 29.19 -43.74 -12.88
C SER A 185 30.10 -44.77 -12.21
N ASP A 186 29.84 -45.12 -10.94
CA ASP A 186 30.57 -46.16 -10.21
C ASP A 186 29.77 -47.45 -10.02
N ASP A 187 30.49 -48.58 -9.91
CA ASP A 187 29.93 -49.91 -9.61
C ASP A 187 29.76 -50.14 -8.09
N TYR A 188 30.31 -49.28 -7.22
CA TYR A 188 30.40 -49.45 -5.76
C TYR A 188 30.29 -48.14 -4.92
N PRO A 189 29.32 -47.22 -5.14
CA PRO A 189 29.28 -45.85 -4.59
C PRO A 189 29.09 -45.69 -3.05
N LEU A 190 29.46 -46.71 -2.27
CA LEU A 190 29.42 -46.80 -0.81
C LEU A 190 30.66 -47.55 -0.23
N ASP A 191 31.70 -47.79 -1.02
CA ASP A 191 32.95 -48.46 -0.63
C ASP A 191 34.15 -47.80 -1.35
N PRO A 192 34.78 -46.75 -0.75
CA PRO A 192 35.78 -45.88 -1.38
C PRO A 192 37.17 -46.55 -1.49
N THR A 193 37.16 -47.87 -1.67
CA THR A 193 38.30 -48.73 -1.91
C THR A 193 38.15 -49.53 -3.21
N ARG A 194 37.12 -49.24 -4.03
CA ARG A 194 36.64 -50.13 -5.10
C ARG A 194 36.41 -49.55 -6.50
N GLN A 195 37.07 -48.45 -6.87
CA GLN A 195 37.11 -48.00 -8.27
C GLN A 195 37.29 -49.16 -9.27
N VAL A 196 36.54 -49.09 -10.38
CA VAL A 196 36.73 -49.94 -11.55
C VAL A 196 38.08 -49.63 -12.21
N THR A 197 39.15 -50.13 -11.61
CA THR A 197 40.46 -50.17 -12.25
C THR A 197 40.32 -50.99 -13.54
N PRO A 198 40.52 -50.40 -14.73
CA PRO A 198 40.47 -51.16 -15.95
C PRO A 198 41.54 -52.26 -15.86
N PRO A 199 41.24 -53.52 -16.24
CA PRO A 199 42.18 -54.61 -16.10
C PRO A 199 43.50 -54.22 -16.78
N PRO A 200 44.65 -54.35 -16.08
CA PRO A 200 45.91 -53.79 -16.54
C PRO A 200 46.20 -54.31 -17.95
N ALA A 201 46.25 -53.39 -18.92
CA ALA A 201 46.25 -53.70 -20.33
C ALA A 201 47.32 -54.76 -20.64
N GLU A 202 46.91 -55.89 -21.23
CA GLU A 202 47.79 -57.04 -21.44
C GLU A 202 49.08 -56.59 -22.13
N GLU A 203 50.23 -56.84 -21.49
CA GLU A 203 51.55 -56.39 -21.96
C GLU A 203 51.83 -56.97 -23.35
N THR A 204 51.45 -56.21 -24.38
CA THR A 204 51.53 -56.63 -25.77
C THR A 204 52.97 -56.45 -26.20
N THR A 205 53.77 -57.51 -26.03
CA THR A 205 55.22 -57.50 -26.23
C THR A 205 55.60 -57.02 -27.64
N THR A 206 56.00 -55.75 -27.75
CA THR A 206 56.50 -55.15 -28.99
C THR A 206 57.98 -55.52 -29.18
N GLU A 207 58.28 -56.24 -30.27
CA GLU A 207 59.67 -56.53 -30.64
C GLU A 207 60.42 -55.25 -31.08
N GLU A 208 61.72 -55.24 -30.75
CA GLU A 208 62.63 -54.11 -30.88
C GLU A 208 63.13 -53.90 -32.32
N ILE A 209 62.89 -52.71 -32.91
CA ILE A 209 63.65 -52.22 -34.07
C ILE A 209 64.03 -50.74 -33.83
N ILE A 210 65.33 -50.48 -33.74
CA ILE A 210 65.93 -49.16 -33.45
C ILE A 210 66.28 -48.41 -34.75
N PRO A 211 66.15 -47.06 -34.82
CA PRO A 211 66.27 -46.28 -36.06
C PRO A 211 67.71 -45.84 -36.37
N PRO A 212 67.94 -45.05 -37.45
CA PRO A 212 67.94 -43.58 -37.32
C PRO A 212 67.26 -42.90 -38.55
N SER A 213 67.19 -41.57 -38.75
CA SER A 213 67.90 -40.42 -38.15
C SER A 213 67.09 -39.11 -38.25
N GLU A 214 67.18 -38.27 -37.21
CA GLU A 214 66.86 -36.83 -37.24
C GLU A 214 68.12 -36.00 -37.69
N PRO A 215 68.09 -34.66 -37.99
CA PRO A 215 67.63 -33.64 -37.02
C PRO A 215 67.06 -32.27 -37.50
N LYS A 216 66.27 -31.68 -36.60
CA LYS A 216 66.16 -30.24 -36.23
C LYS A 216 65.41 -29.18 -37.11
N PRO A 217 64.92 -28.08 -36.47
CA PRO A 217 64.04 -27.06 -37.06
C PRO A 217 64.64 -25.63 -37.18
N THR A 218 63.91 -24.71 -37.83
CA THR A 218 64.09 -23.24 -37.69
C THR A 218 62.81 -22.43 -37.98
N GLU A 219 62.43 -21.57 -37.03
CA GLU A 219 61.97 -20.16 -37.14
C GLU A 219 61.03 -19.65 -38.27
N GLU A 220 59.78 -19.37 -37.89
CA GLU A 220 59.11 -18.03 -37.87
C GLU A 220 58.90 -17.23 -39.23
N PRO A 221 58.39 -15.95 -39.27
CA PRO A 221 57.21 -15.64 -40.11
C PRO A 221 57.40 -14.56 -41.20
N THR A 222 56.35 -14.28 -42.00
CA THR A 222 55.78 -12.96 -42.46
C THR A 222 55.06 -13.06 -43.82
N GLU A 223 53.92 -12.37 -43.96
CA GLU A 223 53.39 -11.61 -45.15
C GLU A 223 53.32 -12.32 -46.55
N GLU A 224 52.55 -11.88 -47.57
CA GLU A 224 51.79 -10.65 -47.87
C GLU A 224 50.70 -10.94 -48.95
N ALA A 225 49.82 -9.96 -49.26
CA ALA A 225 49.03 -9.81 -50.52
C ALA A 225 47.97 -10.89 -50.88
N GLU A 226 46.96 -10.72 -51.75
CA GLU A 226 46.37 -9.66 -52.63
C GLU A 226 44.91 -10.14 -52.94
N GLU A 227 43.86 -9.40 -53.35
CA GLU A 227 43.49 -7.98 -53.57
C GLU A 227 41.93 -7.92 -53.71
N MET A 228 41.30 -6.72 -53.73
CA MET A 228 39.92 -6.40 -54.20
C MET A 228 38.72 -6.85 -53.34
N ILE A 229 37.60 -6.10 -53.25
CA ILE A 229 37.16 -4.76 -53.72
C ILE A 229 36.22 -4.18 -52.62
N GLY A 230 36.10 -2.86 -52.38
CA GLY A 230 35.47 -1.84 -53.25
C GLY A 230 33.93 -1.93 -53.13
N GLU A 231 33.17 -0.90 -52.75
CA GLU A 231 33.32 0.55 -52.99
C GLU A 231 32.63 1.40 -51.88
N GLU A 232 33.07 2.64 -51.66
CA GLU A 232 32.53 3.61 -50.67
C GLU A 232 32.20 4.94 -51.37
N ILE A 233 31.03 5.55 -51.08
CA ILE A 233 30.77 6.97 -51.37
C ILE A 233 29.65 7.58 -50.48
N THR A 234 30.05 8.54 -49.63
CA THR A 234 29.57 9.95 -49.53
C THR A 234 28.09 10.30 -49.80
N GLU A 235 27.44 11.25 -49.13
CA GLU A 235 27.86 12.24 -48.11
C GLU A 235 26.64 12.70 -47.27
N ALA A 236 26.83 13.66 -46.35
CA ALA A 236 25.77 14.15 -45.46
C ALA A 236 24.66 14.97 -46.18
N GLY A 237 23.43 14.85 -45.69
CA GLY A 237 22.29 15.69 -46.04
C GLY A 237 21.39 15.92 -44.81
N GLU A 238 21.02 17.16 -44.55
CA GLU A 238 20.23 17.60 -43.39
C GLU A 238 18.77 17.84 -43.82
N GLU A 239 17.82 17.07 -43.29
CA GLU A 239 16.39 17.42 -43.31
C GLU A 239 15.62 16.66 -42.20
N ILE A 240 14.39 17.07 -41.93
CA ILE A 240 13.58 16.71 -40.75
C ILE A 240 12.23 16.17 -41.22
N GLU A 241 11.73 15.06 -40.65
CA GLU A 241 10.34 14.90 -40.15
C GLU A 241 9.98 13.45 -39.75
N GLU A 242 8.93 13.34 -38.93
CA GLU A 242 8.11 12.17 -38.54
C GLU A 242 8.74 10.98 -37.78
N GLU A 243 8.14 10.69 -36.61
CA GLU A 243 8.43 9.52 -35.77
C GLU A 243 7.61 8.32 -36.28
N GLU A 244 8.24 7.19 -36.62
CA GLU A 244 7.49 5.96 -36.97
C GLU A 244 6.80 5.37 -35.72
N GLU A 245 5.47 5.27 -35.79
CA GLU A 245 4.61 4.76 -34.73
C GLU A 245 4.78 3.23 -34.58
N ALA A 246 5.74 2.82 -33.74
CA ALA A 246 6.04 1.42 -33.47
C ALA A 246 4.82 0.68 -32.92
N THR A 247 4.32 -0.30 -33.68
CA THR A 247 3.10 -1.04 -33.38
C THR A 247 3.26 -1.89 -32.12
N VAL A 248 2.56 -1.51 -31.05
CA VAL A 248 2.47 -2.33 -29.83
C VAL A 248 1.57 -3.53 -30.09
N GLU A 249 2.12 -4.75 -30.04
CA GLU A 249 1.32 -5.97 -30.01
C GLU A 249 0.53 -6.05 -28.69
N GLU A 250 -0.76 -6.43 -28.76
CA GLU A 250 -1.64 -6.50 -27.58
C GLU A 250 -1.22 -7.64 -26.64
N VAL A 251 -0.43 -7.31 -25.61
CA VAL A 251 -0.14 -8.19 -24.47
C VAL A 251 -1.43 -8.38 -23.66
N SER A 252 -2.23 -9.36 -24.07
CA SER A 252 -3.64 -9.56 -23.70
C SER A 252 -3.86 -10.14 -22.28
N GLY A 253 -2.96 -9.81 -21.35
CA GLY A 253 -3.00 -10.22 -19.94
C GLY A 253 -3.28 -9.10 -18.91
N LEU A 254 -3.10 -7.81 -19.27
CA LEU A 254 -3.19 -6.70 -18.30
C LEU A 254 -4.56 -5.97 -18.26
N ALA A 255 -5.53 -6.42 -19.05
CA ALA A 255 -6.75 -5.67 -19.37
C ALA A 255 -7.87 -5.68 -18.30
N ASN A 256 -7.62 -6.09 -17.05
CA ASN A 256 -8.69 -6.22 -16.04
C ASN A 256 -8.29 -5.96 -14.57
N LEU A 257 -7.25 -5.16 -14.31
CA LEU A 257 -6.94 -4.70 -12.95
C LEU A 257 -7.90 -3.57 -12.55
N GLN A 258 -9.01 -3.96 -11.91
CA GLN A 258 -10.14 -3.10 -11.54
C GLN A 258 -9.82 -2.19 -10.34
N ILE A 259 -9.06 -1.11 -10.60
CA ILE A 259 -8.70 -0.09 -9.60
C ILE A 259 -9.94 0.76 -9.26
N SER A 260 -10.43 0.69 -8.03
CA SER A 260 -11.46 1.64 -7.56
C SER A 260 -10.88 3.06 -7.46
N PRO A 261 -11.66 4.11 -7.76
CA PRO A 261 -11.27 5.48 -7.42
C PRO A 261 -11.10 5.64 -5.91
N ARG A 262 -10.60 6.82 -5.48
CA ARG A 262 -10.57 7.20 -4.06
C ARG A 262 -11.71 8.17 -3.79
N ALA A 263 -12.76 7.70 -3.11
CA ALA A 263 -13.75 8.55 -2.49
C ALA A 263 -13.27 8.94 -1.09
N SER A 264 -13.13 10.24 -0.86
CA SER A 264 -12.98 10.80 0.48
C SER A 264 -13.32 12.28 0.45
N PHE A 265 -13.81 12.84 1.56
CA PHE A 265 -14.08 14.26 1.65
C PHE A 265 -13.85 14.85 3.03
N SER A 266 -13.62 16.17 3.07
CA SER A 266 -13.78 16.97 4.28
C SER A 266 -15.01 17.88 4.17
N PHE A 267 -15.51 18.33 5.31
CA PHE A 267 -16.60 19.29 5.37
C PHE A 267 -16.44 20.26 6.54
N LYS A 268 -17.00 21.45 6.42
CA LYS A 268 -17.06 22.45 7.49
C LYS A 268 -18.41 23.16 7.53
N ARG A 269 -18.89 23.46 8.73
CA ARG A 269 -20.14 24.18 8.95
C ARG A 269 -19.94 25.69 8.74
N ILE A 270 -20.71 26.30 7.84
CA ILE A 270 -20.74 27.76 7.61
C ILE A 270 -21.78 28.43 8.50
N THR A 271 -22.97 27.83 8.63
CA THR A 271 -24.03 28.31 9.57
C THR A 271 -24.77 27.10 10.15
N TRP A 272 -25.67 27.32 11.12
CA TRP A 272 -26.50 26.27 11.74
C TRP A 272 -27.17 25.25 10.80
N ASN A 273 -27.40 25.56 9.51
CA ASN A 273 -27.95 24.64 8.52
C ASN A 273 -27.23 24.65 7.15
N GLN A 274 -26.00 25.20 7.08
CA GLN A 274 -25.23 25.32 5.83
C GLN A 274 -23.80 24.84 6.01
N TYR A 275 -23.32 24.02 5.07
CA TYR A 275 -22.04 23.32 5.13
C TYR A 275 -21.32 23.43 3.78
N GLU A 276 -19.99 23.53 3.81
CA GLU A 276 -19.12 23.38 2.65
C GLU A 276 -18.47 22.00 2.68
N PHE A 277 -18.65 21.22 1.62
CA PHE A 277 -18.07 19.91 1.39
C PHE A 277 -17.00 20.01 0.28
N GLN A 278 -15.92 19.24 0.40
CA GLN A 278 -14.78 19.23 -0.52
C GLN A 278 -14.27 17.80 -0.69
N ALA A 279 -14.30 17.27 -1.92
CA ALA A 279 -13.68 16.00 -2.24
C ALA A 279 -12.15 16.06 -2.10
N LEU A 280 -11.55 14.95 -1.67
CA LEU A 280 -10.12 14.77 -1.40
C LEU A 280 -9.57 13.56 -2.20
N GLY A 281 -8.25 13.51 -2.40
CA GLY A 281 -7.56 12.30 -2.85
C GLY A 281 -7.54 11.98 -4.36
N ALA A 282 -8.01 12.89 -5.23
CA ALA A 282 -8.10 12.66 -6.68
C ALA A 282 -6.74 12.73 -7.42
N LEU A 283 -5.96 11.64 -7.39
CA LEU A 283 -4.67 11.52 -8.11
C LEU A 283 -4.78 11.32 -9.65
N ARG A 284 -5.98 11.41 -10.23
CA ARG A 284 -6.23 11.39 -11.68
C ARG A 284 -7.11 12.60 -12.04
N ARG A 285 -6.75 13.36 -13.09
CA ARG A 285 -7.36 14.67 -13.41
C ARG A 285 -8.82 14.62 -13.94
N ASN A 286 -9.40 13.44 -14.11
CA ASN A 286 -10.65 13.24 -14.89
C ASN A 286 -11.75 12.45 -14.13
N ASN A 287 -11.70 12.39 -12.80
CA ASN A 287 -12.74 11.68 -12.02
C ASN A 287 -14.09 12.42 -12.08
N ARG A 288 -15.19 11.66 -12.03
CA ARG A 288 -16.55 12.19 -11.83
C ARG A 288 -16.96 12.07 -10.37
N TYR A 289 -17.52 13.15 -9.82
CA TYR A 289 -18.09 13.19 -8.48
C TYR A 289 -19.61 13.07 -8.56
N GLU A 290 -20.22 12.33 -7.64
CA GLU A 290 -21.67 12.19 -7.47
C GLU A 290 -21.98 12.26 -5.96
N TRP A 291 -22.48 13.41 -5.50
CA TRP A 291 -22.90 13.63 -4.11
C TRP A 291 -24.39 13.35 -3.92
N ASP A 292 -24.75 12.71 -2.83
CA ASP A 292 -26.10 12.73 -2.23
C ASP A 292 -26.00 13.32 -0.83
N PHE A 293 -26.85 14.31 -0.51
CA PHE A 293 -26.87 14.95 0.81
C PHE A 293 -27.91 14.36 1.77
N GLY A 294 -28.61 13.28 1.39
CA GLY A 294 -29.61 12.61 2.23
C GLY A 294 -30.93 13.36 2.43
N ASP A 295 -31.01 14.65 2.04
CA ASP A 295 -32.24 15.43 2.03
C ASP A 295 -32.97 15.44 0.67
N GLY A 296 -32.43 14.71 -0.30
CA GLY A 296 -32.95 14.57 -1.67
C GLY A 296 -32.34 15.54 -2.69
N GLU A 297 -31.29 16.27 -2.30
CA GLU A 297 -30.49 17.12 -3.19
C GLU A 297 -29.11 16.50 -3.44
N THR A 298 -28.59 16.70 -4.65
CA THR A 298 -27.38 16.03 -5.18
C THR A 298 -26.48 17.03 -5.90
N SER A 299 -25.19 16.72 -6.04
CA SER A 299 -24.22 17.55 -6.78
C SER A 299 -23.19 16.70 -7.55
N ASN A 300 -22.50 17.31 -8.51
CA ASN A 300 -21.38 16.70 -9.25
C ASN A 300 -20.11 17.57 -9.26
N GLN A 301 -20.07 18.62 -8.43
CA GLN A 301 -18.92 19.50 -8.28
C GLN A 301 -17.95 18.93 -7.24
N GLU A 302 -16.64 19.09 -7.45
CA GLU A 302 -15.60 18.69 -6.49
C GLU A 302 -15.79 19.34 -5.11
N LYS A 303 -16.30 20.58 -5.11
CA LYS A 303 -16.58 21.40 -3.94
C LYS A 303 -18.01 21.89 -3.99
N VAL A 304 -18.76 21.77 -2.88
CA VAL A 304 -20.18 22.09 -2.81
C VAL A 304 -20.52 22.84 -1.53
N VAL A 305 -21.38 23.87 -1.61
CA VAL A 305 -22.00 24.48 -0.43
C VAL A 305 -23.47 24.08 -0.38
N HIS A 306 -23.82 23.17 0.53
CA HIS A 306 -25.19 22.68 0.71
C HIS A 306 -25.91 23.35 1.88
N THR A 307 -27.24 23.44 1.80
CA THR A 307 -28.10 24.14 2.78
C THR A 307 -29.35 23.33 3.12
N PHE A 308 -29.26 22.52 4.18
CA PHE A 308 -30.34 21.64 4.63
C PHE A 308 -31.61 22.42 5.00
N LYS A 309 -32.75 22.05 4.37
CA LYS A 309 -34.01 22.80 4.47
C LYS A 309 -34.87 22.46 5.69
N LYS A 310 -34.58 21.34 6.35
CA LYS A 310 -35.27 20.84 7.56
C LYS A 310 -34.22 20.50 8.64
N SER A 311 -34.70 20.20 9.84
CA SER A 311 -33.90 19.59 10.90
C SER A 311 -34.07 18.07 10.90
N GLY A 312 -33.00 17.33 11.17
CA GLY A 312 -32.92 15.87 11.18
C GLY A 312 -31.47 15.40 11.12
N GLU A 313 -31.24 14.09 11.23
CA GLU A 313 -30.00 13.45 10.78
C GLU A 313 -30.02 13.22 9.26
N TYR A 314 -28.86 13.35 8.62
CA TYR A 314 -28.66 13.16 7.19
C TYR A 314 -27.37 12.37 6.95
N ILE A 315 -27.44 11.27 6.21
CA ILE A 315 -26.25 10.61 5.67
C ILE A 315 -25.87 11.38 4.41
N VAL A 316 -24.66 11.93 4.39
CA VAL A 316 -24.06 12.57 3.21
C VAL A 316 -23.07 11.60 2.61
N THR A 317 -23.30 11.24 1.35
CA THR A 317 -22.52 10.26 0.59
C THR A 317 -21.77 10.96 -0.53
N LEU A 318 -20.44 10.84 -0.56
CA LEU A 318 -19.66 11.11 -1.77
C LEU A 318 -19.44 9.79 -2.50
N LYS A 319 -19.86 9.74 -3.77
CA LYS A 319 -19.43 8.73 -4.73
C LYS A 319 -18.42 9.33 -5.70
N VAL A 320 -17.33 8.62 -5.95
CA VAL A 320 -16.35 8.95 -6.99
C VAL A 320 -16.34 7.85 -8.04
N ILE A 321 -16.22 8.24 -9.31
CA ILE A 321 -16.22 7.33 -10.46
C ILE A 321 -15.04 7.69 -11.36
N ASP A 322 -14.24 6.71 -11.74
CA ASP A 322 -13.07 6.93 -12.61
C ASP A 322 -13.41 6.86 -14.11
N LEU A 323 -12.38 6.95 -14.97
CA LEU A 323 -12.50 6.86 -16.42
C LEU A 323 -12.88 5.44 -16.92
N THR A 324 -12.57 4.40 -16.14
CA THR A 324 -12.88 3.00 -16.42
C THR A 324 -14.27 2.59 -15.93
N GLY A 325 -14.96 3.46 -15.19
CA GLY A 325 -16.30 3.24 -14.66
C GLY A 325 -16.34 2.58 -13.28
N ASN A 326 -15.19 2.41 -12.63
CA ASN A 326 -15.10 1.87 -11.28
C ASN A 326 -15.62 2.91 -10.28
N ILE A 327 -16.17 2.43 -9.16
CA ILE A 327 -16.92 3.26 -8.20
C ILE A 327 -16.38 3.03 -6.79
N ASP A 328 -16.18 4.13 -6.05
CA ASP A 328 -15.90 4.12 -4.62
C ASP A 328 -16.81 5.11 -3.89
N GLN A 329 -17.03 4.91 -2.59
CA GLN A 329 -17.94 5.70 -1.77
C GLN A 329 -17.40 5.96 -0.35
N ASP A 330 -17.65 7.18 0.14
CA ASP A 330 -17.38 7.63 1.51
C ASP A 330 -18.65 8.30 2.08
N GLU A 331 -18.92 8.15 3.38
CA GLU A 331 -20.19 8.56 4.00
C GLU A 331 -20.01 9.17 5.40
N VAL A 332 -20.78 10.21 5.73
CA VAL A 332 -20.82 10.81 7.08
C VAL A 332 -22.22 11.23 7.50
N GLU A 333 -22.53 11.09 8.78
CA GLU A 333 -23.78 11.57 9.37
C GLU A 333 -23.68 13.05 9.79
N VAL A 334 -24.63 13.87 9.34
CA VAL A 334 -24.73 15.31 9.64
C VAL A 334 -26.05 15.60 10.34
N SER A 335 -26.01 15.92 11.64
CA SER A 335 -27.20 16.26 12.43
C SER A 335 -27.51 17.77 12.41
N ILE A 336 -28.68 18.13 11.89
CA ILE A 336 -29.15 19.52 11.74
C ILE A 336 -30.19 19.85 12.81
N SER A 337 -29.74 20.49 13.89
CA SER A 337 -30.60 20.88 15.02
C SER A 337 -31.46 22.12 14.73
N PHE A 338 -32.78 22.02 14.92
CA PHE A 338 -33.69 23.17 14.86
C PHE A 338 -33.37 24.23 15.95
N PHE A 339 -33.02 23.77 17.15
CA PHE A 339 -32.72 24.61 18.33
C PHE A 339 -31.30 25.18 18.30
N ASN A 340 -30.98 25.95 17.26
CA ASN A 340 -29.74 26.72 17.19
C ASN A 340 -30.03 28.23 17.34
N PHE A 341 -29.28 28.93 18.18
CA PHE A 341 -29.47 30.37 18.39
C PHE A 341 -29.22 31.25 17.16
N GLU A 342 -28.55 30.74 16.12
CA GLU A 342 -28.41 31.44 14.84
C GLU A 342 -29.69 31.40 13.98
N ASN A 343 -30.50 30.34 14.12
CA ASN A 343 -31.71 30.08 13.34
C ASN A 343 -32.67 31.27 13.43
N TRP A 344 -32.86 31.98 12.32
CA TRP A 344 -33.66 33.21 12.30
C TRP A 344 -35.12 32.97 12.70
N LYS A 345 -35.67 31.78 12.44
CA LYS A 345 -37.04 31.41 12.85
C LYS A 345 -37.14 31.32 14.38
N LEU A 346 -36.12 30.78 15.04
CA LEU A 346 -36.02 30.74 16.50
C LEU A 346 -35.81 32.14 17.09
N LYS A 347 -34.92 32.95 16.50
CA LYS A 347 -34.74 34.38 16.89
C LYS A 347 -36.06 35.16 16.81
N ALA A 348 -36.81 34.99 15.72
CA ALA A 348 -38.10 35.65 15.52
C ALA A 348 -39.17 35.17 16.51
N LEU A 349 -39.24 33.86 16.78
CA LEU A 349 -40.16 33.29 17.77
C LEU A 349 -39.87 33.79 19.19
N LEU A 350 -38.60 33.78 19.61
CA LEU A 350 -38.16 34.30 20.90
C LEU A 350 -38.45 35.81 21.03
N GLY A 351 -38.21 36.59 19.97
CA GLY A 351 -38.56 38.02 19.93
C GLY A 351 -40.06 38.27 20.05
N ALA A 352 -40.90 37.46 19.40
CA ALA A 352 -42.36 37.54 19.52
C ALA A 352 -42.86 37.17 20.92
N ILE A 353 -42.27 36.14 21.55
CA ILE A 353 -42.56 35.76 22.94
C ILE A 353 -42.17 36.89 23.91
N LEU A 354 -40.99 37.49 23.73
CA LEU A 354 -40.52 38.62 24.54
C LEU A 354 -41.43 39.85 24.40
N ALA A 355 -41.85 40.19 23.18
CA ALA A 355 -42.81 41.26 22.94
C ALA A 355 -44.17 40.98 23.61
N GLY A 356 -44.64 39.73 23.52
CA GLY A 356 -45.87 39.27 24.17
C GLY A 356 -45.84 39.39 25.69
N THR A 357 -44.76 38.93 26.34
CA THR A 357 -44.63 39.02 27.81
C THR A 357 -44.52 40.46 28.28
N VAL A 358 -43.80 41.34 27.57
CA VAL A 358 -43.74 42.79 27.85
C VAL A 358 -45.14 43.43 27.75
N ILE A 359 -45.93 43.10 26.72
CA ILE A 359 -47.30 43.60 26.58
C ILE A 359 -48.18 43.12 27.75
N VAL A 360 -48.11 41.85 28.12
CA VAL A 360 -48.87 41.29 29.26
C VAL A 360 -48.49 41.98 30.57
N LEU A 361 -47.20 42.20 30.84
CA LEU A 361 -46.72 42.92 32.03
C LEU A 361 -47.24 44.38 32.08
N ILE A 362 -47.27 45.08 30.94
CA ILE A 362 -47.84 46.43 30.83
C ILE A 362 -49.35 46.42 31.14
N PHE A 363 -50.10 45.43 30.65
CA PHE A 363 -51.53 45.29 30.96
C PHE A 363 -51.79 44.95 32.43
N LEU A 364 -51.03 44.02 33.01
CA LEU A 364 -51.13 43.67 34.44
C LEU A 364 -50.81 44.88 35.33
N GLY A 365 -49.74 45.63 35.02
CA GLY A 365 -49.40 46.87 35.71
C GLY A 365 -50.53 47.91 35.65
N ARG A 366 -51.13 48.10 34.47
CA ARG A 366 -52.28 49.01 34.28
C ARG A 366 -53.53 48.57 35.04
N MET A 367 -53.81 47.26 35.14
CA MET A 367 -54.93 46.76 35.93
C MET A 367 -54.69 46.91 37.44
N SER A 368 -53.47 46.64 37.91
CA SER A 368 -53.07 46.87 39.31
C SER A 368 -53.24 48.33 39.72
N GLN A 369 -52.75 49.27 38.89
CA GLN A 369 -52.94 50.71 39.09
C GLN A 369 -54.42 51.13 39.11
N LYS A 370 -55.27 50.56 38.24
CA LYS A 370 -56.72 50.82 38.28
C LYS A 370 -57.37 50.33 39.57
N LYS A 371 -57.07 49.10 40.01
CA LYS A 371 -57.63 48.52 41.24
C LYS A 371 -57.24 49.34 42.47
N LEU A 372 -55.97 49.77 42.55
CA LEU A 372 -55.50 50.66 43.61
C LEU A 372 -56.27 51.99 43.63
N LEU A 373 -56.56 52.57 42.45
CA LEU A 373 -57.32 53.81 42.31
C LEU A 373 -58.83 53.67 42.63
N GLU A 374 -59.38 52.45 42.55
CA GLU A 374 -60.76 52.14 42.96
C GLU A 374 -60.85 51.84 44.46
N GLU A 375 -59.84 51.19 45.04
CA GLU A 375 -59.72 50.98 46.49
C GLU A 375 -59.46 52.30 47.24
N GLN A 376 -58.76 53.26 46.64
CA GLN A 376 -58.61 54.65 47.13
C GLN A 376 -59.88 55.53 46.95
N LYS A 377 -61.00 54.98 46.48
CA LYS A 377 -62.28 55.68 46.27
C LYS A 377 -63.46 55.07 47.05
N LYS A 378 -63.18 54.14 47.96
CA LYS A 378 -64.14 53.56 48.91
C LYS A 378 -63.81 54.00 50.34
#